data_AF-A0A8I0TW39-F1
#
_entry.id   AF-A0A8I0TW39-F1
#
_cell.length_a   1.000
_cell.length_b   1.000
_cell.length_c   1.000
_cell.angle_alpha   90.00
_cell.angle_beta   90.00
_cell.angle_gamma   90.00
#
_symmetry.space_group_name_H-M   'P 1'
#
loop_
_entity.id
_entity.type
_entity.pdbx_description
1 polymer ?
#
loop_
_entity_poly.entity_id
_entity_poly.type
_entity_poly.pdbx_seq_one_letter_code
_entity_poly.pdbx_strand_id
1 'polypeptide(L)'
;MDGRPVRLAIRTTSPDRSFRVDLGETVALGDPSAVPDVALSAPAEWWLRLMTGRHAPAYTPASVTLTGEALTLDDLRRVFPGF
;
A
#
# COMPACT_ATOMS: atom_id res chain seq x y z
N MET A 1 10.86 -5.91 6.06
CA MET A 1 10.57 -6.84 4.95
C MET A 1 11.71 -7.82 4.83
N ASP A 2 11.43 -9.12 4.90
CA ASP A 2 12.45 -10.19 4.91
C ASP A 2 13.05 -10.47 3.51
N GLY A 3 13.12 -9.45 2.65
CA GLY A 3 13.60 -9.56 1.26
C GLY A 3 12.68 -10.31 0.30
N ARG A 4 11.58 -10.92 0.79
CA ARG A 4 10.60 -11.60 -0.06
C ARG A 4 9.66 -10.58 -0.75
N PRO A 5 9.36 -10.75 -2.05
CA PRO A 5 8.35 -9.94 -2.72
C PRO A 5 6.97 -10.07 -2.06
N VAL A 6 6.26 -8.96 -1.92
CA VAL A 6 4.90 -8.91 -1.37
C VAL A 6 3.91 -8.38 -2.41
N ARG A 7 2.82 -9.11 -2.63
CA ARG A 7 1.72 -8.70 -3.51
C ARG A 7 0.67 -7.94 -2.70
N LEU A 8 0.63 -6.63 -2.86
CA LEU A 8 -0.30 -5.75 -2.16
C LEU A 8 -1.51 -5.44 -3.04
N ALA A 9 -2.68 -5.96 -2.66
CA ALA A 9 -3.94 -5.47 -3.22
C ALA A 9 -4.29 -4.11 -2.61
N ILE A 10 -4.70 -3.15 -3.44
CA ILE A 10 -5.08 -1.82 -3.00
C ILE A 10 -6.49 -1.54 -3.48
N ARG A 11 -7.35 -1.17 -2.53
CA ARG A 11 -8.68 -0.61 -2.78
C ARG A 11 -8.71 0.82 -2.28
N THR A 12 -8.85 1.75 -3.20
CA THR A 12 -9.04 3.16 -2.85
C THR A 12 -10.52 3.49 -2.67
N THR A 13 -10.82 4.48 -1.83
CA THR A 13 -12.16 5.08 -1.71
C THR A 13 -12.12 6.54 -2.17
N SER A 14 -13.22 6.98 -2.79
CA SER A 14 -13.43 8.36 -3.28
C SER A 14 -12.26 8.95 -4.10
N PRO A 15 -12.03 8.47 -5.34
CA PRO A 15 -12.83 7.50 -6.09
C PRO A 15 -12.56 6.05 -5.70
N ASP A 16 -13.55 5.19 -5.97
CA ASP A 16 -13.38 3.74 -5.84
C ASP A 16 -12.55 3.17 -7.01
N ARG A 17 -11.41 2.55 -6.70
CA ARG A 17 -10.55 1.83 -7.65
C ARG A 17 -9.86 0.68 -6.94
N SER A 18 -9.59 -0.38 -7.69
CA SER A 18 -8.83 -1.55 -7.23
C SER A 18 -7.67 -1.84 -8.17
N PHE A 19 -6.48 -2.08 -7.62
CA PHE A 19 -5.28 -2.44 -8.37
C PHE A 19 -4.29 -3.21 -7.48
N ARG A 20 -3.25 -3.78 -8.08
CA ARG A 20 -2.15 -4.40 -7.35
C ARG A 20 -0.87 -3.58 -7.47
N VAL A 21 -0.12 -3.55 -6.39
CA VAL A 21 1.29 -3.20 -6.37
C VAL A 21 2.12 -4.41 -5.92
N ASP A 22 3.15 -4.75 -6.68
CA ASP A 22 4.16 -5.74 -6.30
C ASP A 22 5.34 -5.01 -5.66
N LEU A 23 5.67 -5.40 -4.43
CA LEU A 23 6.74 -4.83 -3.61
C LEU A 23 7.92 -5.81 -3.56
N GLY A 24 8.93 -5.61 -4.40
CA GLY A 24 10.14 -6.43 -4.44
C GLY A 24 11.40 -5.57 -4.53
N GLU A 25 12.36 -5.98 -5.36
CA GLU A 25 13.55 -5.16 -5.70
C GLU A 25 13.15 -3.80 -6.29
N THR A 26 12.03 -3.78 -7.02
CA THR A 26 11.36 -2.58 -7.49
C THR A 26 9.89 -2.62 -7.12
N VAL A 27 9.26 -1.44 -7.13
CA VAL A 27 7.81 -1.31 -6.98
C VAL A 27 7.19 -1.27 -8.38
N ALA A 28 6.24 -2.17 -8.64
CA ALA A 28 5.58 -2.26 -9.94
C ALA A 28 4.06 -2.46 -9.80
N LEU A 29 3.32 -2.11 -10.85
CA LEU A 29 1.91 -2.51 -10.96
C LEU A 29 1.84 -3.99 -11.38
N GLY A 30 1.02 -4.77 -10.66
CA GLY A 30 0.83 -6.20 -10.91
C GLY A 30 -0.55 -6.54 -11.49
N ASP A 31 -0.74 -7.80 -11.90
CA ASP A 31 -2.04 -8.31 -12.34
C ASP A 31 -3.05 -8.28 -11.18
N PRO A 32 -4.15 -7.49 -11.24
CA PRO A 32 -5.11 -7.40 -10.14
C PRO A 32 -5.81 -8.73 -9.80
N SER A 33 -5.76 -9.74 -10.67
CA SER A 33 -6.52 -11.00 -10.56
C SER A 33 -5.86 -12.07 -9.67
N ALA A 34 -4.54 -12.03 -9.47
CA ALA A 34 -3.89 -13.03 -8.61
C ALA A 34 -4.25 -12.90 -7.12
N VAL A 35 -3.87 -13.88 -6.30
CA VAL A 35 -4.11 -13.83 -4.86
C VAL A 35 -3.12 -12.87 -4.18
N PRO A 36 -3.58 -11.85 -3.43
CA PRO A 36 -2.70 -10.95 -2.70
C PRO A 36 -2.19 -11.58 -1.39
N ASP A 37 -1.02 -11.13 -0.93
CA ASP A 37 -0.47 -11.48 0.38
C ASP A 37 -1.01 -10.53 1.48
N VAL A 38 -1.27 -9.29 1.10
CA VAL A 38 -1.77 -8.21 1.96
C VAL A 38 -2.78 -7.38 1.18
N ALA A 39 -3.81 -6.87 1.85
CA ALA A 39 -4.77 -5.94 1.26
C ALA A 39 -4.86 -4.64 2.05
N LEU A 40 -4.78 -3.51 1.33
CA LEU A 40 -4.94 -2.15 1.84
C LEU A 40 -6.27 -1.59 1.36
N SER A 41 -7.07 -1.03 2.28
CA SER A 41 -8.20 -0.15 1.95
C SER A 41 -7.91 1.24 2.52
N ALA A 42 -7.98 2.27 1.68
CA ALA A 42 -7.66 3.64 2.08
C ALA A 42 -8.35 4.68 1.17
N PRO A 43 -8.52 5.94 1.60
CA PRO A 43 -8.86 7.02 0.67
C PRO A 43 -7.82 7.16 -0.44
N ALA A 44 -8.24 7.49 -1.67
CA ALA A 44 -7.33 7.67 -2.81
C ALA A 44 -6.26 8.74 -2.53
N GLU A 45 -6.64 9.84 -1.88
CA GLU A 45 -5.70 10.89 -1.46
C GLU A 45 -4.65 10.36 -0.48
N TRP A 46 -5.06 9.51 0.47
CA TRP A 46 -4.15 8.93 1.45
C TRP A 46 -3.07 8.09 0.76
N TRP A 47 -3.48 7.24 -0.18
CA TRP A 47 -2.57 6.43 -1.00
C TRP A 47 -1.58 7.30 -1.80
N LEU A 48 -2.06 8.37 -2.45
CA LEU A 48 -1.21 9.29 -3.21
C LEU A 48 -0.16 9.98 -2.32
N ARG A 49 -0.56 10.43 -1.13
CA ARG A 49 0.36 11.05 -0.17
C ARG A 49 1.38 10.06 0.38
N LEU A 50 0.99 8.79 0.59
CA LEU A 50 1.94 7.73 0.96
C LEU A 50 2.98 7.51 -0.14
N MET A 51 2.55 7.29 -1.39
CA MET A 51 3.48 7.03 -2.52
C MET A 51 4.50 8.13 -2.73
N THR A 52 4.12 9.38 -2.40
CA THR A 52 4.99 10.56 -2.53
C THR A 52 5.78 10.87 -1.25
N GLY A 53 5.79 9.97 -0.26
CA GLY A 53 6.52 10.12 1.00
C GLY A 53 5.97 11.19 1.95
N ARG A 54 4.77 11.71 1.68
CA ARG A 54 4.17 12.82 2.43
C ARG A 54 3.22 12.36 3.55
N HIS A 55 3.25 11.08 3.90
CA HIS A 55 2.32 10.51 4.88
C HIS A 55 2.98 10.04 6.18
N ALA A 56 3.01 10.91 7.19
CA ALA A 56 3.44 10.53 8.55
C ALA A 56 2.37 9.71 9.30
N PRO A 57 2.74 8.88 10.31
CA PRO A 57 1.80 8.07 11.09
C PRO A 57 0.65 8.85 11.74
N ALA A 58 0.93 10.07 12.21
CA ALA A 58 -0.05 10.91 12.89
C ALA A 58 -1.25 11.34 12.01
N TYR A 59 -1.14 11.20 10.69
CA TYR A 59 -2.18 11.62 9.74
C TYR A 59 -3.02 10.46 9.20
N THR A 60 -2.90 9.25 9.75
CA THR A 60 -3.62 8.09 9.24
C THR A 60 -5.04 8.07 9.81
N PRO A 61 -6.07 8.26 8.98
CA PRO A 61 -7.44 8.21 9.46
C PRO A 61 -7.86 6.77 9.76
N ALA A 62 -8.85 6.60 10.65
CA ALA A 62 -9.36 5.30 11.06
C ALA A 62 -9.96 4.46 9.91
N SER A 63 -10.26 5.08 8.77
CA SER A 63 -10.75 4.41 7.56
C SER A 63 -9.67 3.67 6.78
N VAL A 64 -8.38 3.85 7.12
CA VAL A 64 -7.29 3.08 6.53
C VAL A 64 -7.16 1.75 7.25
N THR A 65 -7.27 0.66 6.49
CA THR A 65 -7.10 -0.70 7.01
C THR A 65 -6.09 -1.47 6.19
N LEU A 66 -5.30 -2.30 6.86
CA LEU A 66 -4.34 -3.21 6.26
C LEU A 66 -4.62 -4.60 6.83
N THR A 67 -4.88 -5.58 5.96
CA THR A 67 -5.16 -6.97 6.35
C THR A 67 -4.10 -7.90 5.77
N GLY A 68 -3.60 -8.83 6.58
CA GLY A 68 -2.45 -9.68 6.27
C GLY A 68 -1.27 -9.34 7.18
N GLU A 69 -0.36 -10.29 7.34
CA GLU A 69 0.73 -10.21 8.34
C GLU A 69 2.10 -9.87 7.72
N ALA A 70 2.22 -9.92 6.40
CA ALA A 70 3.51 -9.73 5.72
C ALA A 70 4.02 -8.27 5.74
N LEU A 71 3.16 -7.30 6.09
CA LEU A 71 3.48 -5.86 6.09
C LEU A 71 2.75 -5.12 7.20
N THR A 72 3.40 -4.06 7.70
CA THR A 72 2.77 -3.01 8.50
C THR A 72 2.62 -1.71 7.69
N LEU A 73 1.81 -0.76 8.18
CA LEU A 73 1.74 0.58 7.56
C LEU A 73 3.08 1.33 7.64
N ASP A 74 3.90 1.07 8.67
CA ASP A 74 5.23 1.68 8.77
C ASP A 74 6.21 1.10 7.75
N ASP A 75 6.08 -0.18 7.40
CA ASP A 75 6.85 -0.76 6.30
C ASP A 75 6.51 -0.09 4.97
N LEU A 76 5.22 0.16 4.71
CA LEU A 76 4.80 0.90 3.50
C LEU A 76 5.38 2.31 3.45
N ARG A 77 5.48 3.01 4.58
CA ARG A 77 6.13 4.34 4.64
C ARG A 77 7.63 4.27 4.32
N ARG A 78 8.30 3.18 4.68
CA ARG A 78 9.73 2.97 4.33
C ARG A 78 9.91 2.64 2.86
N VAL A 79 8.96 1.91 2.25
CA VAL A 79 8.95 1.63 0.80
C VAL A 79 8.81 2.90 -0.02
N PHE A 80 8.01 3.85 0.45
CA PHE A 80 7.76 5.13 -0.23
C PHE A 80 8.32 6.30 0.61
N PRO A 81 9.66 6.50 0.66
CA PRO A 81 10.26 7.56 1.46
C PRO A 81 10.04 8.96 0.89
N GLY A 82 9.51 9.06 -0.33
CA GLY A 82 9.40 10.30 -1.10
C GLY A 82 10.49 10.41 -2.16
N PHE A 83 10.46 11.52 -2.90
CA PHE A 83 11.46 11.91 -3.88
C PHE A 83 12.25 13.12 -3.38
#